data_AF-A0A7C3I3D6-F1
#
_entry.id   AF-A0A7C3I3D6-F1
#
_cell.length_a   1.000
_cell.length_b   1.000
_cell.length_c   1.000
_cell.angle_alpha   90.00
_cell.angle_beta   90.00
_cell.angle_gamma   90.00
#
_symmetry.space_group_name_H-M   'P 1'
#
loop_
_entity.id
_entity.type
_entity.pdbx_description
1 polymer ?
#
loop_
_entity_poly.entity_id
_entity_poly.type
_entity_poly.pdbx_seq_one_letter_code
_entity_poly.pdbx_strand_id
1 'polypeptide(L)'
;MAPYGVLLNFPENGPPYLKKPAFRSIRDFSIKKAPAIDDSPELSYLIRATEKLAALQKGSRPVAAPILAPVDIPILLIGIDAWLEVLLFKPEDAKTVSEIALEHFINLAKAYAKAGAAFLVTPVMFANTALVNPEISREILIPLLKEGFSHLDIPIVFHYGGNRLADTIDLYRDLPNLLGFVLDERDSFDEARKRIGPDFILMGNLNGPYMPFRSTSDIIETTKKLLENRKTDRKFVFATSGADIPFDTEPDTLAALRDVFVSPSGVSENA
;
A
#
# COMPACT_ATOMS: atom_id res chain seq x y z
N MET A 1 0.27 -2.54 22.33
CA MET A 1 1.43 -3.17 21.65
C MET A 1 1.05 -3.22 20.18
N ALA A 2 1.80 -3.86 19.29
CA ALA A 2 1.27 -4.25 17.98
C ALA A 2 0.84 -5.73 18.03
N PRO A 3 0.11 -6.23 17.02
CA PRO A 3 -0.06 -7.67 16.83
C PRO A 3 1.29 -8.38 16.87
N TYR A 4 1.36 -9.63 17.35
CA TYR A 4 2.60 -10.36 17.68
C TYR A 4 3.37 -9.84 18.92
N GLY A 5 2.79 -8.93 19.70
CA GLY A 5 3.38 -8.45 20.97
C GLY A 5 4.51 -7.45 20.79
N VAL A 6 4.57 -6.79 19.63
CA VAL A 6 5.67 -5.88 19.30
C VAL A 6 5.53 -4.55 20.02
N LEU A 7 6.66 -3.99 20.46
CA LEU A 7 6.71 -2.66 21.07
C LEU A 7 6.77 -1.58 20.00
N LEU A 8 5.75 -0.72 19.99
CA LEU A 8 5.68 0.46 19.13
C LEU A 8 6.21 1.69 19.86
N ASN A 9 6.92 2.55 19.15
CA ASN A 9 7.19 3.90 19.58
C ASN A 9 6.16 4.83 18.95
N PHE A 10 5.53 5.68 19.78
CA PHE A 10 4.55 6.67 19.36
C PHE A 10 5.18 8.06 19.45
N PRO A 11 5.74 8.61 18.36
CA PRO A 11 6.16 10.00 18.34
C PRO A 11 4.93 10.93 18.41
N GLU A 12 5.11 12.15 18.92
CA GLU A 12 4.00 13.11 19.14
C GLU A 12 3.25 13.46 17.85
N ASN A 13 3.99 13.78 16.78
CA ASN A 13 3.44 14.21 15.49
C ASN A 13 3.84 13.27 14.33
N GLY A 14 3.91 11.96 14.59
CA GLY A 14 4.31 11.00 13.56
C GLY A 14 3.64 9.63 13.71
N PRO A 15 3.73 8.79 12.67
CA PRO A 15 3.17 7.45 12.73
C PRO A 15 3.95 6.59 13.75
N PRO A 16 3.28 5.60 14.37
CA PRO A 16 3.98 4.65 15.21
C PRO A 16 4.97 3.84 14.37
N TYR A 17 6.13 3.53 14.96
CA TYR A 17 7.15 2.71 14.30
C TYR A 17 7.79 1.70 15.24
N LEU A 18 8.40 0.68 14.65
CA LEU A 18 9.16 -0.35 15.36
C LEU A 18 10.58 0.13 15.62
N LYS A 19 11.01 0.17 16.88
CA LYS A 19 12.42 0.50 17.22
C LYS A 19 13.38 -0.63 16.87
N LYS A 20 12.92 -1.88 16.98
CA LYS A 20 13.66 -3.12 16.70
C LYS A 20 12.67 -4.18 16.20
N PRO A 21 13.14 -5.17 15.44
CA PRO A 21 12.32 -6.33 15.08
C PRO A 21 11.71 -7.00 16.33
N ALA A 22 10.52 -7.57 16.14
CA ALA A 22 9.78 -8.25 17.21
C ALA A 22 10.52 -9.47 17.78
N PHE A 23 11.25 -10.17 16.92
CA PHE A 23 11.92 -11.41 17.23
C PHE A 23 13.41 -11.29 16.90
N ARG A 24 14.25 -11.95 17.70
CA ARG A 24 15.71 -11.96 17.51
C ARG A 24 16.16 -13.04 16.54
N SER A 25 15.31 -14.03 16.28
CA SER A 25 15.59 -15.16 15.41
C SER A 25 14.31 -15.71 14.78
N ILE A 26 14.45 -16.42 13.66
CA ILE A 26 13.35 -17.14 13.00
C ILE A 26 12.74 -18.19 13.93
N ARG A 27 13.55 -18.84 14.77
CA ARG A 27 13.08 -19.87 15.70
C ARG A 27 12.08 -19.30 16.70
N ASP A 28 12.26 -18.06 17.14
CA ASP A 28 11.34 -17.40 18.08
C ASP A 28 10.00 -17.04 17.41
N PHE A 29 10.03 -16.80 16.09
CA PHE A 29 8.85 -16.44 15.29
C PHE A 29 8.09 -17.66 14.76
N SER A 30 8.78 -18.65 14.20
CA SER A 30 8.19 -19.86 13.59
C SER A 30 7.34 -20.71 14.52
N ILE A 31 7.52 -20.56 15.84
CA ILE A 31 6.69 -21.22 16.86
C ILE A 31 5.45 -20.41 17.24
N LYS A 32 5.25 -19.21 16.68
CA LYS A 32 4.11 -18.35 16.97
C LYS A 32 3.03 -18.54 15.92
N LYS A 33 1.80 -18.66 16.38
CA LYS A 33 0.62 -18.52 15.52
C LYS A 33 0.38 -17.06 15.22
N ALA A 34 -0.15 -16.78 14.03
CA ALA A 34 -0.70 -15.47 13.74
C ALA A 34 -1.75 -15.10 14.80
N PRO A 35 -1.74 -13.86 15.32
CA PRO A 35 -2.76 -13.44 16.28
C PRO A 35 -4.12 -13.46 15.58
N ALA A 36 -5.12 -14.06 16.24
CA ALA A 36 -6.49 -13.98 15.77
C ALA A 36 -6.95 -12.51 15.79
N ILE A 37 -7.74 -12.13 14.79
CA ILE A 37 -8.21 -10.74 14.63
C ILE A 37 -9.00 -10.28 15.86
N ASP A 38 -9.88 -11.15 16.38
CA ASP A 38 -10.78 -10.85 17.50
C ASP A 38 -10.04 -10.82 18.85
N ASP A 39 -8.90 -11.50 18.96
CA ASP A 39 -8.10 -11.57 20.18
C ASP A 39 -7.04 -10.45 20.28
N SER A 40 -6.80 -9.70 19.19
CA SER A 40 -5.91 -8.55 19.18
C SER A 40 -6.72 -7.24 19.22
N PRO A 41 -6.61 -6.45 20.31
CA PRO A 41 -7.26 -5.15 20.40
C PRO A 41 -6.90 -4.21 19.25
N GLU A 42 -5.67 -4.27 18.76
CA GLU A 42 -5.16 -3.46 17.65
C GLU A 42 -5.80 -3.86 16.31
N LEU A 43 -5.85 -5.15 15.98
CA LEU A 43 -6.51 -5.62 14.75
C LEU A 43 -8.01 -5.37 14.80
N SER A 44 -8.64 -5.69 15.93
CA SER A 44 -10.06 -5.40 16.18
C SER A 44 -10.40 -3.91 16.13
N TYR A 45 -9.46 -3.02 16.46
CA TYR A 45 -9.64 -1.58 16.27
C TYR A 45 -9.72 -1.24 14.78
N LEU A 46 -8.78 -1.74 13.97
CA LEU A 46 -8.76 -1.49 12.53
C LEU A 46 -10.05 -1.96 11.85
N ILE A 47 -10.48 -3.19 12.16
CA ILE A 47 -11.72 -3.77 11.59
C ILE A 47 -12.96 -2.96 11.96
N ARG A 48 -13.12 -2.59 13.25
CA ARG A 48 -14.27 -1.78 13.70
C ARG A 48 -14.24 -0.36 13.12
N ALA A 49 -13.06 0.22 12.91
CA ALA A 49 -12.93 1.52 12.27
C ALA A 49 -13.40 1.45 10.80
N THR A 50 -12.97 0.42 10.06
CA THR A 50 -13.42 0.17 8.69
C THR A 50 -14.94 -0.03 8.62
N GLU A 51 -15.51 -0.87 9.49
CA GLU A 51 -16.95 -1.13 9.54
C GLU A 51 -17.77 0.16 9.74
N LYS A 52 -17.37 0.96 10.74
CA LYS A 52 -18.03 2.25 11.03
C LYS A 52 -17.90 3.22 9.86
N LEU A 53 -16.74 3.28 9.22
CA LEU A 53 -16.52 4.19 8.09
C LEU A 53 -17.33 3.75 6.87
N ALA A 54 -17.37 2.45 6.55
CA ALA A 54 -18.17 1.91 5.46
C ALA A 54 -19.67 2.18 5.68
N ALA A 55 -20.16 1.95 6.91
CA ALA A 55 -21.54 2.27 7.30
C ALA A 55 -21.86 3.77 7.18
N LEU A 56 -20.90 4.64 7.53
CA LEU A 56 -21.05 6.09 7.40
C LEU A 56 -21.13 6.53 5.94
N GLN A 57 -20.33 5.93 5.05
CA GLN A 57 -20.34 6.28 3.63
C GLN A 57 -21.60 5.81 2.90
N LYS A 58 -22.29 4.75 3.38
CA LYS A 58 -23.51 4.19 2.76
C LYS A 58 -23.36 3.95 1.26
N GLY A 59 -22.17 3.50 0.83
CA GLY A 59 -21.85 3.26 -0.57
C GLY A 59 -21.57 4.51 -1.44
N SER A 60 -21.66 5.73 -0.90
CA SER A 60 -21.40 6.96 -1.67
C SER A 60 -19.92 7.18 -2.01
N ARG A 61 -19.02 6.69 -1.16
CA ARG A 61 -17.56 6.72 -1.38
C ARG A 61 -16.95 5.37 -1.00
N PRO A 62 -16.00 4.83 -1.79
CA PRO A 62 -15.35 3.60 -1.45
C PRO A 62 -14.44 3.78 -0.23
N VAL A 63 -14.44 2.78 0.66
CA VAL A 63 -13.52 2.73 1.81
C VAL A 63 -12.38 1.81 1.46
N ALA A 64 -11.16 2.34 1.43
CA ALA A 64 -9.94 1.58 1.23
C ALA A 64 -9.38 1.12 2.58
N ALA A 65 -8.92 -0.12 2.67
CA ALA A 65 -8.25 -0.63 3.86
C ALA A 65 -6.75 -0.86 3.59
N PRO A 66 -5.84 -0.20 4.33
CA PRO A 66 -4.42 -0.46 4.20
C PRO A 66 -4.06 -1.83 4.79
N ILE A 67 -3.21 -2.58 4.11
CA ILE A 67 -2.76 -3.91 4.54
C ILE A 67 -1.31 -4.16 4.12
N LEU A 68 -0.51 -4.74 4.99
CA LEU A 68 0.88 -5.10 4.65
C LEU A 68 0.91 -6.32 3.74
N ALA A 69 1.75 -6.29 2.70
CA ALA A 69 1.91 -7.44 1.82
C ALA A 69 2.54 -8.62 2.57
N PRO A 70 2.23 -9.88 2.19
CA PRO A 70 2.79 -11.06 2.84
C PRO A 70 4.33 -11.10 2.77
N VAL A 71 4.93 -10.51 1.73
CA VAL A 71 6.40 -10.41 1.56
C VAL A 71 7.05 -9.42 2.53
N ASP A 72 6.30 -8.44 3.05
CA ASP A 72 6.81 -7.37 3.92
C ASP A 72 6.67 -7.70 5.42
N ILE A 73 5.70 -8.56 5.77
CA ILE A 73 5.45 -8.96 7.18
C ILE A 73 6.72 -9.52 7.84
N PRO A 74 7.47 -10.48 7.24
CA PRO A 74 8.69 -11.01 7.87
C PRO A 74 9.72 -9.94 8.21
N ILE A 75 9.84 -8.90 7.38
CA ILE A 75 10.81 -7.82 7.60
C ILE A 75 10.50 -7.05 8.89
N LEU A 76 9.22 -6.79 9.18
CA LEU A 76 8.82 -6.14 10.43
C LEU A 76 9.08 -7.02 11.66
N LEU A 77 9.06 -8.35 11.48
CA LEU A 77 9.14 -9.31 12.58
C LEU A 77 10.58 -9.71 12.91
N ILE A 78 11.41 -9.97 11.91
CA ILE A 78 12.80 -10.44 12.10
C ILE A 78 13.86 -9.50 11.52
N GLY A 79 13.47 -8.45 10.79
CA GLY A 79 14.38 -7.52 10.12
C GLY A 79 14.77 -7.97 8.70
N ILE A 80 15.13 -7.00 7.86
CA ILE A 80 15.43 -7.25 6.43
C ILE A 80 16.67 -8.14 6.24
N ASP A 81 17.74 -7.94 7.02
CA ASP A 81 18.98 -8.71 6.89
C ASP A 81 18.75 -10.19 7.19
N ALA A 82 18.05 -10.46 8.30
CA ALA A 82 17.70 -11.82 8.69
C ALA A 82 16.73 -12.46 7.69
N TRP A 83 15.79 -11.69 7.15
CA TRP A 83 14.85 -12.21 6.15
C TRP A 83 15.55 -12.56 4.83
N LEU A 84 16.46 -11.73 4.35
CA LEU A 84 17.28 -12.04 3.17
C LEU A 84 18.14 -13.29 3.37
N GLU A 85 18.77 -13.45 4.55
CA GLU A 85 19.54 -14.66 4.87
C GLU A 85 18.67 -15.92 4.81
N VAL A 86 17.44 -15.84 5.32
CA VAL A 86 16.48 -16.95 5.31
C VAL A 86 16.06 -17.31 3.90
N LEU A 87 15.66 -16.31 3.11
CA LEU A 87 15.23 -16.52 1.74
C LEU A 87 16.30 -17.15 0.86
N LEU A 88 17.56 -16.76 1.04
CA LEU A 88 18.66 -17.21 0.20
C LEU A 88 19.27 -18.55 0.65
N PHE A 89 19.27 -18.83 1.95
CA PHE A 89 20.07 -19.93 2.51
C PHE A 89 19.28 -20.95 3.34
N LYS A 90 18.00 -20.69 3.67
CA LYS A 90 17.21 -21.55 4.56
C LYS A 90 15.79 -21.76 3.99
N PRO A 91 15.62 -22.55 2.92
CA PRO A 91 14.35 -22.67 2.20
C PRO A 91 13.18 -23.20 3.06
N GLU A 92 13.44 -24.14 3.97
CA GLU A 92 12.40 -24.67 4.88
C GLU A 92 11.94 -23.61 5.90
N ASP A 93 12.88 -22.82 6.43
CA ASP A 93 12.57 -21.71 7.32
C ASP A 93 11.82 -20.61 6.55
N ALA A 94 12.24 -20.30 5.32
CA ALA A 94 11.59 -19.34 4.44
C ALA A 94 10.13 -19.72 4.20
N LYS A 95 9.89 -20.99 3.85
CA LYS A 95 8.54 -21.53 3.66
C LYS A 95 7.69 -21.36 4.93
N THR A 96 8.21 -21.77 6.08
CA THR A 96 7.48 -21.66 7.36
C THR A 96 7.11 -20.20 7.69
N VAL A 97 8.06 -19.27 7.51
CA VAL A 97 7.84 -17.84 7.76
C VAL A 97 6.82 -17.26 6.79
N SER A 98 6.90 -17.63 5.51
CA SER A 98 5.97 -17.25 4.47
C SER A 98 4.55 -17.76 4.73
N GLU A 99 4.38 -19.00 5.21
CA GLU A 99 3.08 -19.57 5.57
C GLU A 99 2.40 -18.76 6.68
N ILE A 100 3.14 -18.36 7.73
CA ILE A 100 2.60 -17.53 8.82
C ILE A 100 2.22 -16.14 8.30
N ALA A 101 3.05 -15.53 7.44
CA ALA A 101 2.77 -14.23 6.85
C ALA A 101 1.53 -14.26 5.94
N LEU A 102 1.38 -15.32 5.13
CA LEU A 102 0.21 -15.57 4.29
C LEU A 102 -1.05 -15.74 5.12
N GLU A 103 -1.01 -16.60 6.15
CA GLU A 103 -2.16 -16.84 7.02
C GLU A 103 -2.64 -15.51 7.63
N HIS A 104 -1.71 -14.70 8.15
CA HIS A 104 -2.04 -13.39 8.70
C HIS A 104 -2.64 -12.44 7.65
N PHE A 105 -2.01 -12.32 6.48
CA PHE A 105 -2.47 -11.47 5.39
C PHE A 105 -3.90 -11.86 4.94
N ILE A 106 -4.14 -13.15 4.71
CA ILE A 106 -5.42 -13.67 4.23
C ILE A 106 -6.52 -13.44 5.27
N ASN A 107 -6.24 -13.75 6.54
CA ASN A 107 -7.22 -13.58 7.62
C ASN A 107 -7.60 -12.10 7.80
N LEU A 108 -6.63 -11.19 7.76
CA LEU A 108 -6.87 -9.76 7.88
C LEU A 108 -7.61 -9.20 6.65
N ALA A 109 -7.24 -9.63 5.44
CA ALA A 109 -7.93 -9.23 4.21
C ALA A 109 -9.41 -9.62 4.21
N LYS A 110 -9.71 -10.87 4.61
CA LYS A 110 -11.10 -11.35 4.75
C LYS A 110 -11.88 -10.58 5.80
N ALA A 111 -11.23 -10.22 6.91
CA ALA A 111 -11.86 -9.40 7.94
C ALA A 111 -12.19 -7.99 7.42
N TYR A 112 -11.30 -7.36 6.65
CA TYR A 112 -11.59 -6.08 5.99
C TYR A 112 -12.72 -6.16 4.98
N ALA A 113 -12.75 -7.21 4.15
CA ALA A 113 -13.84 -7.44 3.20
C ALA A 113 -15.19 -7.55 3.93
N LYS A 114 -15.25 -8.36 5.01
CA LYS A 114 -16.45 -8.49 5.85
C LYS A 114 -16.85 -7.18 6.53
N ALA A 115 -15.88 -6.33 6.89
CA ALA A 115 -16.12 -5.00 7.45
C ALA A 115 -16.59 -3.97 6.40
N GLY A 116 -16.72 -4.34 5.12
CA GLY A 116 -17.22 -3.46 4.07
C GLY A 116 -16.15 -2.56 3.43
N ALA A 117 -14.86 -2.91 3.55
CA ALA A 117 -13.85 -2.30 2.68
C ALA A 117 -14.17 -2.60 1.21
N ALA A 118 -14.08 -1.58 0.35
CA ALA A 118 -14.32 -1.72 -1.08
C ALA A 118 -13.09 -2.31 -1.80
N PHE A 119 -11.89 -2.00 -1.32
CA PHE A 119 -10.63 -2.53 -1.83
C PHE A 119 -9.53 -2.42 -0.77
N LEU A 120 -8.46 -3.19 -0.96
CA LEU A 120 -7.25 -3.16 -0.16
C LEU A 120 -6.19 -2.26 -0.82
N VAL A 121 -5.34 -1.63 -0.03
CA VAL A 121 -4.15 -0.91 -0.52
C VAL A 121 -2.93 -1.48 0.19
N THR A 122 -1.98 -1.99 -0.58
CA THR A 122 -0.83 -2.69 -0.02
C THR A 122 0.49 -2.11 -0.52
N PRO A 123 1.37 -1.67 0.40
CA PRO A 123 2.77 -1.50 0.04
C PRO A 123 3.37 -2.88 -0.18
N VAL A 124 4.21 -2.99 -1.21
CA VAL A 124 5.02 -4.16 -1.53
C VAL A 124 6.48 -3.72 -1.55
N MET A 125 6.93 -3.26 -0.39
CA MET A 125 8.20 -2.54 -0.24
C MET A 125 9.38 -3.44 -0.59
N PHE A 126 9.36 -4.68 -0.13
CA PHE A 126 10.50 -5.57 -0.27
C PHE A 126 10.79 -5.94 -1.72
N ALA A 127 9.76 -6.01 -2.57
CA ALA A 127 9.89 -6.38 -3.97
C ALA A 127 10.43 -5.26 -4.85
N ASN A 128 10.71 -4.07 -4.29
CA ASN A 128 11.27 -2.97 -5.06
C ASN A 128 12.70 -3.29 -5.53
N THR A 129 13.05 -2.85 -6.74
CA THR A 129 14.31 -3.22 -7.40
C THR A 129 15.55 -2.55 -6.81
N ALA A 130 15.39 -1.62 -5.87
CA ALA A 130 16.51 -1.07 -5.11
C ALA A 130 16.91 -1.98 -3.92
N LEU A 131 16.04 -2.90 -3.50
CA LEU A 131 16.30 -3.86 -2.42
C LEU A 131 16.61 -5.26 -2.92
N VAL A 132 15.85 -5.74 -3.90
CA VAL A 132 16.01 -7.10 -4.45
C VAL A 132 16.14 -7.04 -5.96
N ASN A 133 16.92 -7.95 -6.54
CA ASN A 133 17.01 -8.04 -7.99
C ASN A 133 15.71 -8.64 -8.57
N PRO A 134 15.44 -8.46 -9.88
CA PRO A 134 14.24 -9.01 -10.51
C PRO A 134 14.09 -10.53 -10.40
N GLU A 135 15.18 -11.27 -10.23
CA GLU A 135 15.14 -12.73 -10.13
C GLU A 135 14.54 -13.19 -8.80
N ILE A 136 14.98 -12.60 -7.68
CA ILE A 136 14.38 -12.83 -6.36
C ILE A 136 12.88 -12.47 -6.39
N SER A 137 12.52 -11.37 -7.05
CA SER A 137 11.11 -11.01 -7.21
C SER A 137 10.33 -12.07 -7.97
N ARG A 138 10.83 -12.57 -9.10
CA ARG A 138 10.15 -13.58 -9.93
C ARG A 138 10.05 -14.96 -9.27
N GLU A 139 11.13 -15.42 -8.67
CA GLU A 139 11.22 -16.80 -8.17
C GLU A 139 10.64 -16.97 -6.77
N ILE A 140 10.64 -15.92 -5.95
CA ILE A 140 10.29 -16.01 -4.54
C ILE A 140 9.09 -15.10 -4.19
N LEU A 141 9.17 -13.81 -4.51
CA LEU A 141 8.21 -12.83 -4.00
C LEU A 141 6.88 -12.86 -4.75
N ILE A 142 6.91 -12.93 -6.08
CA ILE A 142 5.71 -12.98 -6.93
C ILE A 142 4.88 -14.25 -6.65
N PRO A 143 5.46 -15.46 -6.50
CA PRO A 143 4.70 -16.63 -6.07
C PRO A 143 3.98 -16.41 -4.74
N LEU A 144 4.64 -15.81 -3.75
CA LEU A 144 4.04 -15.52 -2.44
C LEU A 144 2.89 -14.51 -2.55
N LEU A 145 3.10 -13.43 -3.32
CA LEU A 145 2.06 -12.44 -3.59
C LEU A 145 0.88 -13.06 -4.33
N LYS A 146 1.15 -13.90 -5.33
CA LYS A 146 0.14 -14.59 -6.13
C LYS A 146 -0.71 -15.51 -5.27
N GLU A 147 -0.09 -16.28 -4.37
CA GLU A 147 -0.79 -17.13 -3.41
C GLU A 147 -1.69 -16.29 -2.51
N GLY A 148 -1.14 -15.29 -1.80
CA GLY A 148 -1.91 -14.45 -0.90
C GLY A 148 -3.06 -13.72 -1.59
N PHE A 149 -2.80 -13.15 -2.78
CA PHE A 149 -3.78 -12.37 -3.51
C PHE A 149 -4.89 -13.25 -4.11
N SER A 150 -4.64 -14.54 -4.37
CA SER A 150 -5.64 -15.47 -4.90
C SER A 150 -6.79 -15.76 -3.93
N HIS A 151 -6.58 -15.49 -2.64
CA HIS A 151 -7.56 -15.68 -1.56
C HIS A 151 -8.35 -14.42 -1.21
N LEU A 152 -8.17 -13.32 -1.95
CA LEU A 152 -8.86 -12.06 -1.68
C LEU A 152 -10.29 -12.07 -2.23
N ASP A 153 -11.24 -11.65 -1.40
CA ASP A 153 -12.65 -11.48 -1.78
C ASP A 153 -12.95 -10.09 -2.37
N ILE A 154 -12.00 -9.15 -2.24
CA ILE A 154 -12.09 -7.78 -2.73
C ILE A 154 -10.80 -7.39 -3.48
N PRO A 155 -10.87 -6.44 -4.43
CA PRO A 155 -9.71 -5.99 -5.19
C PRO A 155 -8.60 -5.40 -4.30
N ILE A 156 -7.37 -5.39 -4.83
CA ILE A 156 -6.19 -4.81 -4.16
C ILE A 156 -5.44 -3.84 -5.08
N VAL A 157 -4.92 -2.76 -4.49
CA VAL A 157 -4.04 -1.78 -5.13
C VAL A 157 -2.63 -1.94 -4.59
N PHE A 158 -1.65 -1.98 -5.50
CA PHE A 158 -0.24 -2.24 -5.22
C PHE A 158 0.59 -0.96 -5.28
N HIS A 159 1.57 -0.78 -4.39
CA HIS A 159 2.56 0.30 -4.53
C HIS A 159 3.92 -0.03 -3.89
N TYR A 160 4.99 0.66 -4.27
CA TYR A 160 6.34 0.50 -3.68
C TYR A 160 6.68 1.54 -2.59
N GLY A 161 5.66 2.13 -1.96
CA GLY A 161 5.82 3.13 -0.89
C GLY A 161 6.81 4.24 -1.21
N GLY A 162 6.77 4.79 -2.44
CA GLY A 162 7.61 5.92 -2.85
C GLY A 162 8.91 5.52 -3.53
N ASN A 163 8.98 4.31 -4.10
CA ASN A 163 10.00 3.95 -5.10
C ASN A 163 9.36 3.86 -6.48
N ARG A 164 10.17 4.07 -7.51
CA ARG A 164 9.75 3.95 -8.91
C ARG A 164 9.27 2.52 -9.20
N LEU A 165 8.09 2.41 -9.77
CA LEU A 165 7.46 1.15 -10.15
C LEU A 165 7.34 1.01 -11.66
N ALA A 166 7.21 2.10 -12.41
CA ALA A 166 6.80 2.08 -13.82
C ALA A 166 7.71 1.21 -14.71
N ASP A 167 9.00 1.12 -14.43
CA ASP A 167 9.95 0.35 -15.25
C ASP A 167 9.84 -1.18 -15.07
N THR A 168 9.20 -1.64 -13.99
CA THR A 168 9.07 -3.07 -13.65
C THR A 168 7.65 -3.51 -13.36
N ILE A 169 6.68 -2.62 -13.59
CA ILE A 169 5.27 -2.82 -13.28
C ILE A 169 4.66 -4.04 -13.99
N ASP A 170 5.18 -4.40 -15.16
CA ASP A 170 4.74 -5.56 -15.93
C ASP A 170 5.06 -6.90 -15.25
N LEU A 171 6.01 -6.94 -14.30
CA LEU A 171 6.27 -8.15 -13.50
C LEU A 171 5.08 -8.56 -12.64
N TYR A 172 4.22 -7.61 -12.26
CA TYR A 172 3.14 -7.83 -11.29
C TYR A 172 1.75 -7.82 -11.91
N ARG A 173 1.63 -7.57 -13.22
CA ARG A 173 0.35 -7.42 -13.90
C ARG A 173 -0.54 -8.66 -13.83
N ASP A 174 0.06 -9.84 -13.67
CA ASP A 174 -0.65 -11.13 -13.61
C ASP A 174 -0.98 -11.58 -12.17
N LEU A 175 -0.76 -10.70 -11.18
CA LEU A 175 -1.21 -10.97 -9.82
C LEU A 175 -2.75 -10.98 -9.77
N PRO A 176 -3.36 -11.97 -9.09
CA PRO A 176 -4.81 -12.08 -8.99
C PRO A 176 -5.41 -10.91 -8.20
N ASN A 177 -6.66 -10.58 -8.47
CA ASN A 177 -7.43 -9.52 -7.79
C ASN A 177 -6.82 -8.12 -7.82
N LEU A 178 -5.78 -7.89 -8.64
CA LEU A 178 -5.11 -6.61 -8.75
C LEU A 178 -5.99 -5.61 -9.52
N LEU A 179 -6.36 -4.52 -8.85
CA LEU A 179 -7.16 -3.43 -9.40
C LEU A 179 -6.30 -2.38 -10.11
N GLY A 180 -5.09 -2.17 -9.61
CA GLY A 180 -4.25 -1.07 -10.06
C GLY A 180 -3.01 -0.85 -9.22
N PHE A 181 -2.31 0.22 -9.55
CA PHE A 181 -1.02 0.58 -8.96
C PHE A 181 -1.00 2.04 -8.54
N VAL A 182 -0.32 2.35 -7.43
CA VAL A 182 0.09 3.74 -7.11
C VAL A 182 1.52 3.94 -7.59
N LEU A 183 1.70 4.91 -8.49
CA LEU A 183 2.99 5.30 -9.04
C LEU A 183 3.64 6.41 -8.22
N ASP A 184 4.97 6.39 -8.18
CA ASP A 184 5.76 7.44 -7.54
C ASP A 184 5.72 8.77 -8.33
N GLU A 185 6.06 9.89 -7.68
CA GLU A 185 6.13 11.20 -8.36
C GLU A 185 7.12 11.22 -9.54
N ARG A 186 8.13 10.34 -9.52
CA ARG A 186 9.18 10.23 -10.54
C ARG A 186 8.86 9.19 -11.62
N ASP A 187 7.72 8.49 -11.53
CA ASP A 187 7.30 7.51 -12.53
C ASP A 187 6.56 8.19 -13.70
N SER A 188 6.68 7.59 -14.88
CA SER A 188 5.91 7.98 -16.07
C SER A 188 4.64 7.14 -16.20
N PHE A 189 3.47 7.79 -16.15
CA PHE A 189 2.19 7.13 -16.45
C PHE A 189 2.14 6.58 -17.87
N ASP A 190 2.76 7.26 -18.84
CA ASP A 190 2.79 6.80 -20.23
C ASP A 190 3.61 5.52 -20.37
N GLU A 191 4.75 5.41 -19.69
CA GLU A 191 5.53 4.17 -19.71
C GLU A 191 4.81 3.03 -18.97
N ALA A 192 4.18 3.32 -17.84
CA ALA A 192 3.33 2.34 -17.16
C ALA A 192 2.24 1.81 -18.10
N ARG A 193 1.52 2.71 -18.80
CA ARG A 193 0.48 2.34 -19.77
C ARG A 193 1.00 1.50 -20.93
N LYS A 194 2.17 1.82 -21.49
CA LYS A 194 2.78 0.99 -22.55
C LYS A 194 3.07 -0.43 -22.08
N ARG A 195 3.41 -0.62 -20.80
CA ARG A 195 3.77 -1.93 -20.23
C ARG A 195 2.56 -2.77 -19.83
N ILE A 196 1.57 -2.18 -19.17
CA ILE A 196 0.43 -2.94 -18.60
C ILE A 196 -0.88 -2.79 -19.39
N GLY A 197 -0.94 -1.86 -20.35
CA GLY A 197 -2.14 -1.56 -21.10
C GLY A 197 -3.13 -0.66 -20.35
N PRO A 198 -4.37 -0.54 -20.87
CA PRO A 198 -5.34 0.46 -20.39
C PRO A 198 -6.21 0.00 -19.22
N ASP A 199 -6.19 -1.29 -18.86
CA ASP A 199 -7.24 -1.88 -18.01
C ASP A 199 -7.09 -1.59 -16.51
N PHE A 200 -5.84 -1.47 -16.03
CA PHE A 200 -5.53 -1.20 -14.63
C PHE A 200 -5.81 0.25 -14.24
N ILE A 201 -6.24 0.46 -13.00
CA ILE A 201 -6.25 1.82 -12.42
C ILE A 201 -4.81 2.24 -12.14
N LEU A 202 -4.39 3.41 -12.62
CA LEU A 202 -3.13 4.02 -12.22
C LEU A 202 -3.43 5.21 -11.31
N MET A 203 -2.85 5.17 -10.12
CA MET A 203 -3.00 6.17 -9.09
C MET A 203 -1.71 6.97 -8.90
N GLY A 204 -1.82 8.23 -8.54
CA GLY A 204 -0.69 9.12 -8.29
C GLY A 204 -0.94 10.52 -8.87
N ASN A 205 0.03 11.43 -8.90
CA ASN A 205 1.24 11.38 -8.10
C ASN A 205 1.47 12.75 -7.44
N LEU A 206 1.75 12.71 -6.14
CA LEU A 206 2.40 13.77 -5.39
C LEU A 206 3.09 13.04 -4.25
N ASN A 207 4.36 13.33 -4.00
CA ASN A 207 5.07 12.65 -2.92
C ASN A 207 4.58 13.20 -1.56
N GLY A 208 3.78 12.40 -0.86
CA GLY A 208 3.13 12.77 0.40
C GLY A 208 4.13 13.31 1.44
N PRO A 209 5.21 12.57 1.75
CA PRO A 209 6.28 13.00 2.65
C PRO A 209 6.93 14.33 2.30
N TYR A 210 6.88 14.75 1.03
CA TYR A 210 7.51 15.99 0.57
C TYR A 210 6.56 17.19 0.52
N MET A 211 5.27 16.99 0.83
CA MET A 211 4.27 18.06 0.82
C MET A 211 4.63 19.26 1.71
N PRO A 212 5.13 19.10 2.96
CA PRO A 212 5.54 20.25 3.79
C PRO A 212 6.70 21.07 3.20
N PHE A 213 7.49 20.50 2.28
CA PHE A 213 8.67 21.15 1.71
C PHE A 213 8.38 21.82 0.36
N ARG A 214 7.12 21.81 -0.10
CA ARG A 214 6.69 22.45 -1.35
C ARG A 214 5.77 23.62 -1.04
N SER A 215 5.81 24.66 -1.88
CA SER A 215 4.83 25.74 -1.77
C SER A 215 3.46 25.21 -2.20
N THR A 216 2.40 25.77 -1.61
CA THR A 216 1.02 25.48 -2.04
C THR A 216 0.84 25.72 -3.54
N SER A 217 1.42 26.80 -4.09
CA SER A 217 1.35 27.09 -5.53
C SER A 217 1.96 25.98 -6.40
N ASP A 218 3.11 25.42 -6.01
CA ASP A 218 3.79 24.35 -6.73
C ASP A 218 2.96 23.05 -6.73
N ILE A 219 2.39 22.69 -5.57
CA ILE A 219 1.49 21.53 -5.43
C ILE A 219 0.28 21.67 -6.36
N ILE A 220 -0.33 22.85 -6.41
CA ILE A 220 -1.52 23.12 -7.23
C ILE A 220 -1.18 23.12 -8.72
N GLU A 221 -0.08 23.76 -9.11
CA GLU A 221 0.36 23.80 -10.50
C GLU A 221 0.72 22.40 -11.01
N THR A 222 1.47 21.63 -10.21
CA THR A 222 1.82 20.23 -10.51
C THR A 222 0.56 19.38 -10.68
N THR A 223 -0.40 19.50 -9.76
CA THR A 223 -1.67 18.77 -9.83
C THR A 223 -2.46 19.12 -11.09
N LYS A 224 -2.61 20.41 -11.42
CA LYS A 224 -3.34 20.86 -12.62
C LYS A 224 -2.69 20.34 -13.91
N LYS A 225 -1.35 20.40 -14.00
CA LYS A 225 -0.60 19.84 -15.14
C LYS A 225 -0.83 18.34 -15.29
N LEU A 226 -0.81 17.60 -14.17
CA LEU A 226 -1.08 16.17 -14.17
C LEU A 226 -2.51 15.86 -14.64
N LEU A 227 -3.51 16.57 -14.13
CA LEU A 227 -4.91 16.39 -14.53
C LEU A 227 -5.13 16.69 -16.02
N GLU A 228 -4.56 17.77 -16.52
CA GLU A 228 -4.62 18.09 -17.95
C GLU A 228 -3.94 17.02 -18.81
N ASN A 229 -2.77 16.54 -18.38
CA ASN A 229 -2.03 15.48 -19.06
C ASN A 229 -2.76 14.12 -19.03
N ARG A 230 -3.55 13.84 -17.98
CA ARG A 230 -4.30 12.59 -17.80
C ARG A 230 -5.79 12.70 -18.11
N LYS A 231 -6.27 13.82 -18.67
CA LYS A 231 -7.70 14.08 -18.88
C LYS A 231 -8.43 13.02 -19.74
N THR A 232 -7.71 12.35 -20.64
CA THR A 232 -8.25 11.27 -21.50
C THR A 232 -8.12 9.88 -20.88
N ASP A 233 -7.31 9.72 -19.83
CA ASP A 233 -7.12 8.44 -19.16
C ASP A 233 -8.27 8.19 -18.17
N ARG A 234 -9.27 7.42 -18.61
CA ARG A 234 -10.46 7.10 -17.80
C ARG A 234 -10.17 6.16 -16.63
N LYS A 235 -8.95 5.61 -16.54
CA LYS A 235 -8.48 4.72 -15.47
C LYS A 235 -7.36 5.38 -14.66
N PHE A 236 -7.23 6.71 -14.73
CA PHE A 236 -6.38 7.49 -13.85
C PHE A 236 -7.17 7.95 -12.62
N VAL A 237 -6.54 7.90 -11.43
CA VAL A 237 -7.05 8.47 -10.19
C VAL A 237 -5.95 9.29 -9.55
N PHE A 238 -6.21 10.56 -9.25
CA PHE A 238 -5.25 11.34 -8.48
C PHE A 238 -5.09 10.77 -7.07
N ALA A 239 -3.85 10.59 -6.63
CA ALA A 239 -3.52 10.20 -5.27
C ALA A 239 -2.14 10.75 -4.88
N THR A 240 -1.88 10.86 -3.58
CA THR A 240 -0.50 10.94 -3.10
C THR A 240 0.20 9.59 -3.27
N SER A 241 1.50 9.66 -3.49
CA SER A 241 2.44 8.55 -3.59
C SER A 241 3.41 8.60 -2.40
N GLY A 242 4.08 7.50 -2.10
CA GLY A 242 4.97 7.42 -0.95
C GLY A 242 4.26 6.97 0.33
N ALA A 243 4.84 7.36 1.47
CA ALA A 243 4.21 7.22 2.77
C ALA A 243 3.14 8.31 2.99
N ASP A 244 2.60 8.41 4.20
CA ASP A 244 1.55 9.37 4.52
C ASP A 244 2.02 10.82 4.40
N ILE A 245 1.04 11.72 4.24
CA ILE A 245 1.24 13.16 4.35
C ILE A 245 1.63 13.49 5.79
N PRO A 246 2.76 14.16 6.05
CA PRO A 246 3.20 14.52 7.39
C PRO A 246 2.18 15.40 8.12
N PHE A 247 2.06 15.21 9.44
CA PHE A 247 1.11 15.92 10.30
C PHE A 247 1.28 17.45 10.26
N ASP A 248 2.51 17.91 10.07
CA ASP A 248 2.90 19.33 9.97
C ASP A 248 2.63 19.93 8.58
N THR A 249 2.00 19.19 7.65
CA THR A 249 1.54 19.78 6.39
C THR A 249 0.43 20.78 6.65
N GLU A 250 0.63 22.04 6.24
CA GLU A 250 -0.33 23.13 6.43
C GLU A 250 -1.74 22.76 5.92
N PRO A 251 -2.79 22.84 6.77
CA PRO A 251 -4.16 22.50 6.38
C PRO A 251 -4.68 23.28 5.17
N ASP A 252 -4.26 24.54 5.01
CA ASP A 252 -4.62 25.39 3.88
C ASP A 252 -4.06 24.86 2.55
N THR A 253 -2.91 24.20 2.58
CA THR A 253 -2.34 23.53 1.40
C THR A 253 -3.23 22.37 0.96
N LEU A 254 -3.72 21.58 1.91
CA LEU A 254 -4.62 20.45 1.63
C LEU A 254 -6.01 20.93 1.16
N ALA A 255 -6.52 22.01 1.74
CA ALA A 255 -7.77 22.64 1.32
C ALA A 255 -7.66 23.18 -0.12
N ALA A 256 -6.57 23.90 -0.43
CA ALA A 256 -6.32 24.38 -1.78
C ALA A 256 -6.22 23.22 -2.79
N LEU A 257 -5.56 22.11 -2.42
CA LEU A 257 -5.45 20.93 -3.28
C LEU A 257 -6.82 20.31 -3.56
N ARG A 258 -7.66 20.14 -2.53
CA ARG A 258 -9.05 19.68 -2.69
C ARG A 258 -9.82 20.56 -3.66
N ASP A 259 -9.64 21.88 -3.58
CA ASP A 259 -10.38 22.86 -4.38
C ASP A 259 -10.10 22.74 -5.89
N VAL A 260 -8.95 22.17 -6.28
CA VAL A 260 -8.67 21.81 -7.68
C VAL A 260 -9.69 20.81 -8.23
N PHE A 261 -10.20 19.90 -7.40
CA PHE A 261 -11.13 18.83 -7.80
C PHE A 261 -12.60 19.21 -7.66
N VAL A 262 -12.93 20.09 -6.72
CA VAL A 262 -14.32 20.50 -6.46
C VAL A 262 -14.73 21.78 -7.19
N SER A 263 -13.76 22.58 -7.66
CA SER A 263 -14.07 23.75 -8.48
C SER A 263 -14.62 23.29 -9.83
N PRO A 264 -15.77 23.80 -10.29
CA PRO A 264 -16.32 23.48 -11.60
C PRO A 264 -15.38 24.09 -12.66
N SER A 265 -14.42 23.31 -13.11
CA SER A 265 -13.62 23.63 -14.29
C SER A 265 -14.48 23.32 -15.53
N GLY A 266 -15.36 24.26 -15.88
CA GLY A 266 -15.72 24.55 -17.27
C GLY A 266 -16.51 23.50 -18.07
N VAL A 267 -17.63 22.98 -17.55
CA VAL A 267 -18.74 22.61 -18.43
C VAL A 267 -19.77 23.73 -18.35
N SER A 268 -19.86 24.51 -19.43
CA SER A 268 -20.86 25.56 -19.58
C SER A 268 -22.26 24.96 -19.51
N GLU A 269 -23.01 25.28 -18.45
CA GLU A 269 -24.45 25.46 -18.58
C GLU A 269 -24.65 26.68 -19.48
N ASN A 270 -24.80 26.44 -20.79
CA ASN A 270 -25.52 27.23 -21.80
C ASN A 270 -24.97 26.92 -23.21
N ALA A 271 -25.57 25.91 -23.85
CA ALA A 271 -25.89 25.87 -25.29
C ALA A 271 -26.85 24.68 -25.53
#